data_AF-A0A0S8KMM4-F1
#
_entry.id   AF-A0A0S8KMM4-F1
#
_cell.length_a   1.000
_cell.length_b   1.000
_cell.length_c   1.000
_cell.angle_alpha   90.00
_cell.angle_beta   90.00
_cell.angle_gamma   90.00
#
_symmetry.space_group_name_H-M   'P 1'
#
loop_
_entity.id
_entity.type
_entity.pdbx_description
1 polymer ?
#
loop_
_entity_poly.entity_id
_entity_poly.type
_entity_poly.pdbx_seq_one_letter_code
_entity_poly.pdbx_strand_id
1 'polypeptide(L)' 'MDAAISIVTSIDQQRKVIFWWNPGKSMIANSFIPCIHADPYFGSLKPGEEAYAEGLILFTERDINPIVKYLKEKSKTGW' A
#
# COMPACT_ATOMS: atom_id res chain seq x y z
N MET A 1 2.47 -7.97 -10.19
CA MET A 1 2.29 -7.56 -8.79
C MET A 1 1.20 -6.51 -8.71
N ASP A 2 0.45 -6.52 -7.63
CA ASP A 2 -0.58 -5.51 -7.37
C ASP A 2 0.07 -4.27 -6.78
N ALA A 3 -0.54 -3.10 -7.01
CA ALA A 3 -0.05 -1.85 -6.41
C ALA A 3 -0.21 -1.83 -4.88
N ALA A 4 -0.96 -2.78 -4.29
CA ALA A 4 -1.15 -2.93 -2.85
C ALA A 4 -1.47 -1.59 -2.14
N ILE A 5 -2.57 -0.95 -2.56
CA ILE A 5 -3.05 0.33 -1.99
C ILE A 5 -4.37 0.09 -1.24
N SER A 6 -4.46 0.56 0.00
CA SER A 6 -5.72 0.70 0.74
C SER A 6 -5.91 2.13 1.20
N ILE A 7 -7.13 2.64 1.04
CA ILE A 7 -7.49 4.00 1.43
C ILE A 7 -8.69 3.92 2.36
N VAL A 8 -8.51 4.44 3.58
CA VAL A 8 -9.61 4.59 4.53
C VAL A 8 -9.94 6.07 4.61
N THR A 9 -11.19 6.38 4.30
CA THR A 9 -11.73 7.74 4.29
C THR A 9 -12.65 7.93 5.50
N SER A 10 -12.53 9.05 6.18
CA SER A 10 -13.43 9.42 7.28
C SER A 10 -14.88 9.56 6.79
N ILE A 11 -15.84 9.45 7.72
CA ILE A 11 -17.27 9.58 7.42
C ILE A 11 -17.60 10.92 6.77
N ASP A 12 -16.92 12.00 7.18
CA ASP A 12 -17.07 13.35 6.61
C ASP A 12 -16.35 13.55 5.27
N GLN A 13 -15.66 12.52 4.76
CA GLN A 13 -14.88 12.49 3.53
C GLN A 13 -13.70 13.47 3.43
N GLN A 14 -13.40 14.20 4.50
CA GLN A 14 -12.30 15.16 4.54
C GLN A 14 -10.98 14.44 4.73
N ARG A 15 -10.87 13.61 5.77
CA ARG A 15 -9.61 13.00 6.21
C ARG A 15 -9.45 11.61 5.64
N LYS A 16 -8.25 11.30 5.18
CA LYS A 16 -7.92 10.06 4.50
C LYS A 16 -6.61 9.54 5.05
N VAL A 17 -6.52 8.23 5.18
CA VAL A 17 -5.26 7.54 5.42
C VAL A 17 -5.03 6.55 4.28
N ILE A 18 -3.86 6.66 3.65
CA ILE A 18 -3.44 5.86 2.51
C ILE A 18 -2.33 4.93 2.99
N PHE A 19 -2.49 3.65 2.73
CA PHE A 19 -1.50 2.61 2.98
C PHE A 19 -1.03 2.05 1.64
N TRP A 20 0.27 1.88 1.51
CA TRP A 20 0.88 1.33 0.31
C TRP A 20 2.12 0.52 0.65
N TRP A 21 2.37 -0.56 -0.09
CA TRP A 21 3.54 -1.41 0.08
C TRP A 21 4.10 -1.85 -1.27
N ASN A 22 5.43 -1.98 -1.35
CA ASN A 22 6.15 -2.47 -2.52
C ASN A 22 7.36 -3.33 -2.09
N PRO A 23 7.47 -4.59 -2.52
CA PRO A 23 6.59 -5.29 -3.45
C PRO A 23 5.20 -5.55 -2.87
N GLY A 24 4.17 -5.42 -3.71
CA GLY A 24 2.78 -5.53 -3.32
C GLY A 24 2.10 -6.81 -3.83
N LYS A 25 1.31 -7.46 -2.98
CA LYS A 25 0.41 -8.54 -3.39
C LYS A 25 -1.02 -8.37 -2.89
N SER A 26 -1.25 -8.15 -1.60
CA SER A 26 -2.61 -7.87 -1.11
C SER A 26 -2.61 -6.84 0.02
N MET A 27 -3.65 -6.00 0.03
CA MET A 27 -3.97 -5.11 1.14
C MET A 27 -5.43 -5.29 1.52
N ILE A 28 -5.70 -5.48 2.80
CA ILE A 28 -7.06 -5.66 3.31
C ILE A 28 -7.28 -4.70 4.47
N ALA A 29 -8.34 -3.91 4.35
CA ALA A 29 -8.93 -3.11 5.42
C ALA A 29 -10.43 -3.38 5.44
N ASN A 30 -11.05 -3.46 6.62
CA ASN A 30 -12.49 -3.59 6.74
C ASN A 30 -13.04 -2.83 7.96
N SER A 31 -14.35 -2.61 8.00
CA SER A 31 -15.01 -1.82 9.05
C SER A 31 -15.18 -2.57 10.38
N PHE A 32 -15.06 -3.90 10.38
CA PHE A 32 -15.34 -4.75 11.54
C PHE A 32 -14.08 -5.13 12.33
N ILE A 33 -12.91 -5.05 11.70
CA ILE A 33 -11.62 -5.37 12.29
C ILE A 33 -10.76 -4.10 12.12
N PRO A 34 -10.37 -3.42 13.21
CA PRO A 34 -9.62 -2.17 13.16
C PRO A 34 -8.13 -2.41 12.85
N CYS A 35 -7.85 -3.28 11.89
CA CYS A 35 -6.51 -3.66 11.46
C CYS A 35 -6.40 -3.48 9.95
N ILE A 36 -5.17 -3.22 9.52
CA ILE A 36 -4.81 -3.17 8.10
C ILE A 36 -3.75 -4.23 7.89
N HIS A 37 -4.05 -5.16 6.98
CA HIS A 37 -3.16 -6.26 6.65
C HIS A 37 -2.48 -5.96 5.32
N ALA A 38 -1.15 -6.07 5.32
CA ALA A 38 -0.31 -6.03 4.14
C ALA A 38 0.32 -7.40 3.93
N ASP A 39 0.16 -7.97 2.74
CA ASP A 39 0.84 -9.18 2.28
C ASP A 39 1.79 -8.79 1.14
N PRO A 40 3.05 -8.39 1.44
CA PRO A 40 4.06 -8.15 0.43
C PRO A 40 4.59 -9.46 -0.16
N TYR A 41 4.88 -9.47 -1.46
CA TYR A 41 5.43 -10.64 -2.13
C TYR A 41 6.88 -10.44 -2.55
N PHE A 42 7.80 -11.09 -1.85
CA PHE A 42 9.25 -10.98 -2.08
C PHE A 42 9.79 -11.94 -3.16
N GLY A 43 8.91 -12.68 -3.84
CA GLY A 43 9.34 -13.70 -4.81
C GLY A 43 9.90 -14.96 -4.14
N SER A 44 10.85 -15.61 -4.81
CA SER A 44 11.58 -16.77 -4.28
C SER A 44 13.02 -16.36 -3.98
N LEU A 45 13.39 -16.34 -2.71
CA LEU A 45 14.76 -16.05 -2.25
C LEU A 45 15.52 -17.36 -2.04
N LYS A 46 16.74 -17.44 -2.55
CA LYS A 46 17.68 -18.55 -2.29
C LYS A 46 18.40 -18.34 -0.96
N PRO A 47 19.03 -19.39 -0.39
CA PRO A 47 19.84 -19.25 0.81
C PRO A 47 20.94 -18.18 0.64
N GLY A 48 20.96 -17.19 1.53
CA GLY A 48 21.92 -16.09 1.51
C GLY A 48 21.48 -14.87 0.68
N GLU A 49 20.33 -14.91 0.01
CA GLU A 49 19.76 -13.73 -0.65
C GLU A 49 18.91 -12.89 0.32
N GLU A 50 18.82 -11.61 0.01
CA GLU A 50 18.02 -10.64 0.76
C GLU A 50 17.08 -9.90 -0.20
N ALA A 51 15.90 -9.53 0.31
CA ALA A 51 14.99 -8.62 -0.37
C ALA A 51 14.39 -7.63 0.63
N TYR A 52 13.96 -6.49 0.11
CA TYR A 52 13.51 -5.36 0.90
C TYR A 52 12.14 -4.92 0.42
N ALA A 53 11.35 -4.40 1.35
CA ALA A 53 10.09 -3.76 1.06
C ALA A 53 10.11 -2.31 1.53
N GLU A 54 9.42 -1.46 0.78
CA GLU A 54 9.12 -0.09 1.14
C GLU A 54 7.61 0.02 1.42
N GLY A 55 7.27 0.79 2.46
CA GLY A 55 5.90 1.07 2.84
C GLY A 55 5.65 2.57 2.99
N LEU A 56 4.41 3.00 2.73
CA LEU A 56 3.95 4.35 2.99
C LEU A 56 2.65 4.32 3.80
N ILE A 57 2.60 5.15 4.84
CA ILE A 57 1.39 5.54 5.55
C ILE A 57 1.27 7.05 5.44
N LEU A 58 0.22 7.53 4.76
CA LEU A 58 0.01 8.96 4.53
C LEU A 58 -1.36 9.39 5.05
N PHE A 59 -1.34 10.35 5.98
CA PHE A 59 -2.53 11.07 6.42
C PHE A 59 -2.69 12.34 5.59
N THR A 60 -3.85 12.55 4.99
CA THR A 60 -4.08 13.71 4.14
C THR A 60 -5.56 14.09 4.04
N GLU A 61 -5.81 15.36 3.72
CA GLU A 61 -7.13 15.86 3.32
C GLU A 61 -7.22 16.14 1.81
N ARG A 62 -6.09 16.01 1.09
CA ARG A 62 -5.97 16.33 -0.33
C ARG A 62 -6.70 15.30 -1.21
N ASP A 63 -6.85 15.65 -2.48
CA ASP A 63 -7.29 14.71 -3.51
C ASP A 63 -6.32 13.53 -3.60
N ILE A 64 -6.88 12.32 -3.65
CA ILE A 64 -6.13 11.06 -3.66
C ILE A 64 -5.64 10.70 -5.06
N ASN A 65 -6.26 11.20 -6.12
CA ASN A 65 -5.97 10.73 -7.48
C ASN A 65 -4.50 10.93 -7.89
N PRO A 66 -3.86 12.09 -7.65
CA PRO A 66 -2.44 12.27 -7.98
C PRO A 66 -1.54 11.33 -7.18
N ILE A 67 -1.88 11.10 -5.91
CA ILE A 67 -1.12 10.23 -5.00
C ILE A 67 -1.22 8.77 -5.47
N VAL A 68 -2.44 8.29 -5.73
CA VAL A 68 -2.70 6.93 -6.21
C VAL A 68 -2.00 6.69 -7.55
N LYS A 69 -2.03 7.67 -8.46
CA LYS A 69 -1.31 7.57 -9.74
C LYS A 69 0.20 7.38 -9.52
N TYR A 70 0.80 8.24 -8.70
CA TYR A 70 2.22 8.15 -8.36
C TYR A 70 2.59 6.79 -7.73
N LEU A 71 1.82 6.32 -6.76
CA LEU A 71 2.08 5.03 -6.08
C LEU A 71 1.93 3.84 -7.03
N LYS A 72 0.96 3.86 -7.93
CA LYS A 72 0.80 2.83 -8.97
C LYS A 72 1.99 2.80 -9.94
N GLU A 73 2.53 3.96 -10.31
CA GLU A 73 3.72 4.05 -11.16
C GLU A 73 4.95 3.51 -10.42
N LYS A 74 5.13 3.89 -9.15
CA LYS A 74 6.23 3.41 -8.29
C LYS A 74 6.17 1.89 -8.05
N SER A 75 4.98 1.31 -8.00
CA SER A 75 4.80 -0.14 -7.83
C SER A 75 5.21 -0.95 -9.07
N LYS A 76 5.30 -0.33 -10.25
CA LYS A 76 5.78 -1.00 -11.48
C LYS A 76 7.30 -1.11 -11.55
N THR A 77 8.00 -0.32 -10.75
CA THR A 77 9.47 -0.30 -10.71
C THR A 77 10.06 -1.21 -9.64
N GLY A 78 9.22 -1.84 -8.80
CA GLY A 78 9.63 -2.91 -7.89
C GLY A 78 9.70 -4.24 -8.64
N TRP A 79 10.92 -4.74 -8.80
CA TRP A 79 11.38 -6.05 -9.31
C TRP A 79 10.35 -7.00 -9.94
#